data_AF-A0A3R6NE47-F1
#
_entry.id   AF-A0A3R6NE47-F1
#
_cell.length_a   1.000
_cell.length_b   1.000
_cell.length_c   1.000
_cell.angle_alpha   90.00
_cell.angle_beta   90.00
_cell.angle_gamma   90.00
#
_symmetry.space_group_name_H-M   'P 1'
#
loop_
_entity.id
_entity.type
_entity.pdbx_description
1 polymer ?
#
loop_
_entity_poly.entity_id
_entity_poly.type
_entity_poly.pdbx_seq_one_letter_code
_entity_poly.pdbx_strand_id
1 'polypeptide(L)'
;MAASKSQKIQAEIEKVKAKINEQQARLKELEKNKLEAENSEIVDIVRGLSISLEELPLVLQQLREGTSGQSVQKSGPMEKEEN
;
A
#
# COMPACT_ATOMS: atom_id res chain seq x y z
N MET A 1 20.32 -48.45 4.39
CA MET A 1 19.68 -48.33 5.71
C MET A 1 18.46 -47.44 5.58
N ALA A 2 17.32 -47.79 6.18
CA ALA A 2 16.12 -46.95 6.14
C ALA A 2 16.32 -45.71 7.05
N ALA A 3 15.95 -44.53 6.56
CA ALA A 3 15.96 -43.32 7.38
C ALA A 3 15.04 -43.49 8.60
N SER A 4 15.52 -43.10 9.78
CA SER A 4 14.75 -43.19 11.01
C SER A 4 13.50 -42.29 10.95
N LYS A 5 12.51 -42.58 11.79
CA LYS A 5 11.30 -41.73 11.91
C LYS A 5 11.68 -40.26 12.22
N SER A 6 12.69 -40.04 13.06
CA SER A 6 13.18 -38.70 13.39
C SER A 6 13.78 -37.98 12.17
N GLN A 7 14.59 -38.67 11.36
CA GLN A 7 15.15 -38.08 10.14
C GLN A 7 14.07 -37.70 9.11
N LYS A 8 13.01 -38.49 8.99
CA LYS A 8 11.87 -38.16 8.12
C LYS A 8 11.14 -36.90 8.61
N ILE A 9 10.89 -36.80 9.92
CA ILE A 9 10.28 -35.60 10.53
C ILE A 9 11.16 -34.36 10.31
N GLN A 10 12.48 -34.48 10.50
CA GLN A 10 13.40 -33.36 10.27
C GLN A 10 13.36 -32.89 8.81
N ALA A 11 13.30 -33.81 7.84
CA ALA A 11 13.18 -33.48 6.43
C ALA A 11 11.87 -32.73 6.10
N GLU A 12 10.76 -33.11 6.72
CA GLU A 12 9.49 -32.40 6.56
C GLU A 12 9.53 -31.00 7.20
N ILE A 13 10.16 -30.85 8.36
CA ILE A 13 10.38 -29.54 8.99
C ILE A 13 11.16 -28.62 8.06
N GLU A 14 12.28 -29.08 7.51
CA GLU A 14 13.10 -28.26 6.61
C GLU A 14 12.34 -27.93 5.31
N LYS A 15 11.55 -28.86 4.78
CA LYS A 15 10.68 -28.61 3.62
C LYS A 15 9.63 -27.53 3.92
N VAL A 16 9.01 -27.57 5.10
CA VAL A 16 8.02 -26.56 5.51
C VAL A 16 8.67 -25.20 5.73
N LYS A 17 9.85 -25.15 6.37
CA LYS A 17 10.63 -23.90 6.52
C LYS A 17 10.97 -23.28 5.17
N ALA A 18 11.41 -24.08 4.20
CA ALA A 18 11.71 -23.60 2.85
C ALA A 18 10.46 -22.97 2.19
N LYS A 19 9.31 -23.63 2.30
CA LYS A 19 8.03 -23.09 1.80
C LYS A 19 7.62 -21.80 2.49
N ILE A 20 7.81 -21.70 3.81
CA ILE A 20 7.51 -20.48 4.56
C ILE A 20 8.36 -19.32 4.04
N ASN A 21 9.67 -19.54 3.86
CA ASN A 21 10.57 -18.50 3.36
C ASN A 21 10.19 -18.04 1.95
N GLU A 22 9.81 -18.97 1.06
CA GLU A 22 9.32 -18.65 -0.29
C GLU A 22 8.05 -17.79 -0.23
N GLN A 23 7.06 -18.18 0.60
CA GLN A 23 5.83 -17.40 0.75
C GLN A 23 6.08 -16.03 1.37
N GLN A 24 7.01 -15.91 2.32
CA GLN A 24 7.41 -14.62 2.90
C GLN A 24 8.08 -13.71 1.88
N ALA A 25 8.93 -14.26 0.99
CA ALA A 25 9.53 -13.49 -0.10
C ALA A 25 8.45 -12.97 -1.07
N ARG A 26 7.52 -13.85 -1.46
CA ARG A 26 6.38 -13.49 -2.32
C ARG A 26 5.49 -12.43 -1.69
N LEU A 27 5.24 -12.51 -0.37
CA LEU A 27 4.45 -11.52 0.35
C LEU A 27 5.09 -10.12 0.24
N LYS A 28 6.40 -10.02 0.50
CA LYS A 28 7.14 -8.75 0.39
C LYS A 28 7.10 -8.17 -1.02
N GLU A 29 7.18 -9.01 -2.04
CA GLU A 29 7.06 -8.59 -3.44
C GLU A 29 5.65 -8.05 -3.75
N LEU A 30 4.60 -8.72 -3.28
CA LEU A 30 3.22 -8.26 -3.45
C LEU A 30 2.96 -6.93 -2.74
N GLU A 31 3.47 -6.74 -1.53
CA GLU A 31 3.37 -5.47 -0.79
C GLU A 31 4.06 -4.33 -1.54
N LYS A 32 5.25 -4.59 -2.10
CA LYS A 32 5.96 -3.62 -2.94
C LYS A 32 5.17 -3.28 -4.21
N ASN A 33 4.68 -4.30 -4.94
CA ASN A 33 3.94 -4.10 -6.17
C ASN A 33 2.62 -3.34 -5.93
N LYS A 34 1.95 -3.59 -4.80
CA LYS A 34 0.77 -2.82 -4.37
C LYS A 34 1.10 -1.34 -4.21
N LEU A 35 2.19 -1.02 -3.51
CA LEU A 35 2.61 0.37 -3.32
C LEU A 35 2.97 1.05 -4.65
N GLU A 36 3.68 0.35 -5.54
CA GLU A 36 4.02 0.87 -6.87
C GLU A 36 2.78 1.10 -7.74
N ALA A 37 1.77 0.22 -7.65
CA ALA A 37 0.49 0.39 -8.32
C ALA A 37 -0.28 1.60 -7.76
N GLU A 38 -0.42 1.71 -6.44
CA GLU A 38 -1.08 2.86 -5.78
C GLU A 38 -0.40 4.19 -6.17
N ASN A 39 0.94 4.23 -6.22
CA ASN A 39 1.68 5.42 -6.65
C ASN A 39 1.43 5.74 -8.14
N SER A 40 1.36 4.71 -8.99
CA SER A 40 1.09 4.90 -10.42
C SER A 40 -0.33 5.41 -10.66
N GLU A 41 -1.31 4.89 -9.92
CA GLU A 41 -2.70 5.36 -9.95
C GLU A 41 -2.80 6.84 -9.54
N ILE A 42 -2.08 7.26 -8.49
CA ILE A 42 -2.01 8.67 -8.09
C ILE A 42 -1.47 9.53 -9.24
N VAL A 43 -0.37 9.10 -9.88
CA VAL A 43 0.24 9.83 -11.01
C VAL A 43 -0.72 9.93 -12.19
N ASP A 44 -1.42 8.85 -12.52
CA ASP A 44 -2.37 8.81 -13.64
C ASP A 44 -3.60 9.69 -13.38
N ILE A 45 -4.11 9.72 -12.14
CA ILE A 45 -5.18 10.64 -11.73
C ILE A 45 -4.72 12.10 -11.94
N VAL A 46 -3.53 12.46 -11.43
CA VAL A 46 -2.99 13.82 -11.57
C VAL A 46 -2.80 14.20 -13.03
N ARG A 47 -2.31 13.26 -13.87
CA ARG A 47 -2.15 13.49 -15.31
C ARG A 47 -3.50 13.69 -16.01
N GLY A 48 -4.52 12.91 -15.62
CA GLY A 48 -5.88 12.99 -16.17
C GLY A 48 -6.58 14.31 -15.88
N LEU A 49 -6.19 15.02 -14.82
CA LEU A 49 -6.70 16.38 -14.52
C LEU A 49 -6.27 17.42 -15.57
N SER A 50 -5.38 17.08 -16.51
CA SER A 50 -4.95 17.96 -17.62
C SER A 50 -4.45 19.32 -17.16
N ILE A 51 -3.81 19.37 -15.98
CA ILE A 51 -3.15 20.57 -15.45
C ILE A 51 -1.71 20.56 -15.98
N SER A 52 -1.29 21.60 -16.70
CA SER A 52 0.11 21.71 -17.10
C SER A 52 1.02 21.91 -15.87
N LEU A 53 2.27 21.44 -15.92
CA LEU A 53 3.24 21.62 -14.83
C LEU A 53 3.46 23.11 -14.48
N GLU A 54 3.26 23.99 -15.45
CA GLU A 54 3.35 25.45 -15.32
C GLU A 54 2.14 26.06 -14.59
N GLU A 55 0.97 25.43 -14.72
CA GLU A 55 -0.28 25.86 -14.07
C GLU A 55 -0.50 25.22 -12.70
N LEU A 56 0.20 24.12 -12.38
CA LEU A 56 0.09 23.44 -11.09
C LEU A 56 0.34 24.36 -9.87
N PRO A 57 1.36 25.25 -9.86
CA PRO A 57 1.55 26.20 -8.75
C PRO A 57 0.38 27.17 -8.61
N LEU A 58 -0.22 27.62 -9.72
CA LEU A 58 -1.37 28.51 -9.74
C LEU A 58 -2.62 27.81 -9.19
N VAL A 59 -2.84 26.53 -9.55
CA VAL A 59 -3.94 25.72 -9.01
C VAL A 59 -3.75 25.50 -7.49
N LEU A 60 -2.55 25.16 -7.05
CA LEU A 60 -2.24 24.98 -5.61
C LEU A 60 -2.38 26.28 -4.81
N GLN A 61 -2.09 27.42 -5.43
CA GLN A 61 -2.28 28.74 -4.84
C GLN A 61 -3.77 29.10 -4.74
N GLN A 62 -4.54 28.88 -5.81
CA GLN A 62 -6.00 29.08 -5.81
C GLN A 62 -6.73 28.17 -4.81
N LEU A 63 -6.29 26.93 -4.63
CA LEU A 63 -6.83 26.02 -3.59
C LEU A 63 -6.52 26.50 -2.15
N ARG A 64 -5.46 27.30 -1.98
CA ARG A 64 -5.04 27.85 -0.68
C ARG A 64 -5.73 29.18 -0.38
N GLU A 65 -6.03 29.95 -1.43
CA GLU A 65 -6.69 31.26 -1.37
C GLU A 65 -8.23 31.14 -1.45
N GLY A 66 -8.74 30.03 -2.00
CA GLY A 66 -10.15 29.69 -2.10
C GLY A 66 -10.71 29.11 -0.80
N THR A 67 -11.69 29.81 -0.25
CA THR A 67 -12.53 29.42 0.88
C THR A 67 -12.94 27.95 0.89
N SER A 68 -12.87 27.33 2.08
CA SER A 68 -13.78 26.27 2.55
C SER A 68 -15.08 26.21 1.75
N GLY A 69 -15.28 25.20 0.90
CA GLY A 69 -16.48 25.16 0.06
C GLY A 69 -16.77 23.86 -0.69
N GLN A 70 -15.76 23.11 -1.14
CA GLN A 70 -15.97 21.74 -1.61
C GLN A 70 -15.59 20.76 -0.51
N SER A 71 -16.62 20.40 0.25
CA SER A 71 -16.66 19.21 1.09
C SER A 71 -16.21 17.99 0.30
N VAL A 72 -14.92 17.68 0.41
CA VAL A 72 -14.49 16.28 0.45
C VAL A 72 -15.22 15.70 1.66
N GLN A 73 -16.34 15.01 1.42
CA GLN A 73 -17.11 14.33 2.46
C GLN A 73 -16.20 13.28 3.11
N LYS A 74 -15.47 13.69 4.14
CA LYS A 74 -14.81 12.81 5.08
C LYS A 74 -15.90 12.22 5.97
N SER A 75 -16.55 11.16 5.51
CA SER A 75 -17.42 10.35 6.35
C SER A 75 -16.59 9.61 7.40
N GLY A 76 -16.66 10.09 8.64
CA GLY A 76 -16.16 9.39 9.82
C GLY A 76 -16.25 10.28 11.07
N PRO A 77 -17.24 10.07 11.98
CA PRO A 77 -17.29 10.82 13.22
C PRO A 77 -16.17 10.32 14.15
N MET A 78 -15.26 11.23 14.49
CA MET A 78 -14.36 11.04 15.63
C MET A 78 -14.98 11.82 16.79
N GLU A 79 -15.86 11.18 17.55
CA GLU A 79 -16.33 11.72 18.82
C GLU A 79 -15.25 11.48 19.88
N LYS A 80 -14.53 12.55 20.19
CA LYS A 80 -14.03 12.77 21.55
C LYS A 80 -14.69 14.03 22.04
N GLU A 81 -15.58 13.89 23.02
CA GLU A 81 -15.91 14.99 23.92
C GLU A 81 -15.66 14.53 25.36
N GLU A 82 -14.93 15.39 26.04
CA GLU A 82 -14.42 15.30 27.39
C GLU A 82 -15.46 15.88 28.35
N ASN A 83 -15.85 15.10 29.37
CA ASN A 83 -16.09 15.58 30.74
C ASN A 83 -16.01 14.43 31.74
#